data_AF-A0A2N9MIV0-F1
#
_entry.id   AF-A0A2N9MIV0-F1
#
_cell.length_a   1.000
_cell.length_b   1.000
_cell.length_c   1.000
_cell.angle_alpha   90.00
_cell.angle_beta   90.00
_cell.angle_gamma   90.00
#
_symmetry.space_group_name_H-M   'P 1'
#
loop_
_entity.id
_entity.type
_entity.pdbx_description
1 polymer ?
#
loop_
_entity_poly.entity_id
_entity_poly.type
_entity_poly.pdbx_seq_one_letter_code
_entity_poly.pdbx_strand_id
1 'polypeptide(L)' 'MQGDPLVVGPLPPERAEPIAYLVDHIRTKQPLDGPSALDLNVQTQEVLEAAYISVKTGRAVLLPLKK' A
#
# COMPACT_ATOMS: atom_id res chain seq x y z
N MET A 1 -6.75 9.43 20.55
CA MET A 1 -6.91 9.92 19.16
C MET A 1 -8.29 9.46 18.70
N GLN A 2 -9.23 10.37 18.51
CA GLN A 2 -10.48 10.07 17.82
C GLN A 2 -10.21 10.37 16.35
N GLY A 3 -10.19 9.32 15.52
CA GLY A 3 -10.09 9.47 14.07
C GLY A 3 -11.50 9.57 13.51
N ASP A 4 -11.73 10.55 12.63
CA ASP A 4 -13.00 10.66 11.92
C ASP A 4 -13.15 9.48 10.95
N PRO A 5 -14.35 8.87 10.85
CA PRO A 5 -14.57 7.76 9.94
C PRO A 5 -14.41 8.22 8.49
N LEU A 6 -13.45 7.62 7.80
CA LEU A 6 -13.27 7.75 6.35
C LEU A 6 -14.39 6.98 5.64
N VAL A 7 -15.27 7.71 4.95
CA VAL A 7 -16.28 7.12 4.08
C VAL A 7 -15.58 6.56 2.85
N VAL A 8 -15.46 5.24 2.79
CA VAL A 8 -14.92 4.51 1.64
C VAL A 8 -16.06 3.96 0.79
N GLY A 9 -16.21 4.50 -0.42
CA GLY A 9 -17.10 3.95 -1.45
C GLY A 9 -16.43 2.79 -2.20
N PRO A 10 -17.21 1.96 -2.91
CA PRO A 10 -16.64 0.94 -3.79
C PRO A 10 -15.78 1.60 -4.87
N LEU A 11 -14.74 0.89 -5.31
CA LEU A 11 -13.97 1.31 -6.47
C LEU A 11 -14.86 1.30 -7.72
N PRO A 12 -14.64 2.23 -8.67
CA PRO A 12 -15.24 2.15 -9.99
C PRO A 12 -14.93 0.79 -10.65
N PRO A 13 -15.85 0.23 -11.48
CA PRO A 13 -15.65 -1.07 -12.11
C PRO A 13 -14.32 -1.24 -12.84
N GLU A 14 -13.82 -0.18 -13.48
CA GLU A 14 -12.53 -0.15 -14.19
C GLU A 14 -11.31 -0.27 -13.27
N ARG A 15 -11.49 -0.04 -11.95
CA ARG A 15 -10.45 -0.16 -10.91
C ARG A 15 -10.68 -1.33 -9.96
N ALA A 16 -11.84 -1.99 -10.04
CA ALA A 16 -12.22 -3.08 -9.15
C ALA A 16 -11.40 -4.36 -9.39
N GLU A 17 -10.89 -4.55 -10.62
CA GLU A 17 -10.03 -5.68 -11.00
C GLU A 17 -8.56 -5.23 -11.07
N PRO A 18 -7.77 -5.38 -9.98
CA PRO A 18 -6.46 -4.75 -9.87
C PRO A 18 -5.43 -5.26 -10.90
N ILE A 19 -5.53 -6.52 -11.32
CA ILE A 19 -4.64 -7.09 -12.35
C ILE A 19 -4.98 -6.49 -13.72
N ALA A 20 -6.27 -6.38 -14.05
CA ALA A 20 -6.70 -5.78 -15.31
C ALA A 20 -6.31 -4.30 -15.38
N TYR A 21 -6.54 -3.57 -14.29
CA TYR A 21 -6.13 -2.17 -14.11
C TYR A 21 -4.62 -1.98 -14.31
N LEU A 22 -3.81 -2.82 -13.65
CA LEU A 22 -2.36 -2.81 -13.79
C LEU A 22 -1.91 -3.04 -15.24
N VAL A 23 -2.43 -4.08 -15.88
CA VAL A 23 -2.05 -4.44 -17.26
C VAL A 23 -2.42 -3.33 -18.24
N ASP A 24 -3.61 -2.73 -18.08
CA ASP A 24 -4.07 -1.61 -18.89
C ASP A 24 -3.13 -0.40 -18.77
N HIS A 25 -2.82 0.02 -17.55
CA HIS A 25 -1.98 1.21 -17.30
C HIS A 25 -0.53 1.00 -17.76
N ILE A 26 0.00 -0.23 -17.66
CA ILE A 26 1.30 -0.57 -18.26
C ILE A 26 1.24 -0.42 -19.79
N ARG A 27 0.22 -0.97 -20.45
CA ARG A 27 0.08 -0.95 -21.91
C ARG A 27 -0.12 0.46 -22.45
N THR A 28 -0.87 1.30 -21.74
CA THR A 28 -1.20 2.67 -22.12
C THR A 28 -0.20 3.72 -21.59
N LYS A 29 0.85 3.27 -20.88
CA LYS A 29 1.88 4.10 -20.26
C LYS A 29 1.30 5.17 -19.31
N GLN A 30 0.26 4.79 -18.58
CA GLN A 30 -0.35 5.63 -17.55
C GLN A 30 0.23 5.30 -16.16
N PRO A 31 0.31 6.29 -15.26
CA PRO A 31 0.79 6.06 -13.90
C PRO A 31 -0.22 5.23 -13.09
N LEU A 32 0.25 4.32 -12.26
CA LEU A 32 -0.59 3.66 -11.25
C LEU A 32 -0.86 4.63 -10.09
N ASP A 33 -2.11 4.70 -9.68
CA ASP A 33 -2.56 5.55 -8.57
C ASP A 33 -3.40 4.77 -7.54
N GLY A 34 -3.84 5.48 -6.50
CA GLY A 34 -4.75 4.92 -5.50
C GLY A 34 -4.18 3.67 -4.82
N PRO A 35 -5.00 2.65 -4.51
CA PRO A 35 -4.54 1.44 -3.80
C PRO A 35 -3.43 0.64 -4.52
N SER A 36 -3.20 0.89 -5.81
CA SER A 36 -2.15 0.24 -6.61
C SER A 36 -0.93 1.13 -6.83
N ALA A 37 -0.89 2.32 -6.23
CA ALA A 37 0.23 3.23 -6.34
C ALA A 37 1.54 2.60 -5.79
N LEU A 38 2.65 2.88 -6.47
CA LEU A 38 3.95 2.27 -6.14
C LEU A 38 4.48 2.71 -4.77
N ASP A 39 4.27 3.97 -4.39
CA ASP A 39 4.69 4.53 -3.11
C ASP A 39 4.02 3.83 -1.91
N LEU A 40 2.72 3.55 -1.99
CA LEU A 40 1.99 2.79 -0.97
C LEU A 40 2.50 1.34 -0.87
N ASN A 41 2.82 0.71 -2.00
CA ASN A 41 3.38 -0.64 -2.00
C ASN A 41 4.78 -0.70 -1.39
N VAL A 42 5.63 0.30 -1.65
CA VAL A 42 6.96 0.43 -1.02
C VAL A 42 6.83 0.61 0.50
N GLN A 43 5.92 1.48 0.96
CA GLN A 43 5.64 1.65 2.39
C GLN A 43 5.12 0.36 3.03
N THR A 44 4.32 -0.44 2.32
CA THR A 44 3.83 -1.74 2.81
C THR A 44 4.98 -2.72 3.03
N GLN A 45 5.97 -2.77 2.13
CA GLN A 45 7.15 -3.62 2.32
C GLN A 45 7.96 -3.21 3.57
N GLU A 46 8.09 -1.91 3.82
CA GLU A 46 8.76 -1.39 5.02
C GLU A 46 8.05 -1.83 6.31
N VAL A 47 6.72 -1.80 6.33
CA VAL A 47 5.91 -2.31 7.45
C VAL A 47 6.13 -3.80 7.66
N LEU A 48 6.15 -4.60 6.59
CA LEU A 48 6.40 -6.04 6.67
C LEU A 48 7.79 -6.35 7.21
N GLU A 49 8.81 -5.61 6.78
CA GLU A 49 10.18 -5.74 7.30
C GLU A 49 10.25 -5.36 8.79
N ALA A 50 9.64 -4.25 9.18
CA ALA A 50 9.57 -3.84 10.59
C ALA A 50 8.85 -4.88 11.46
N ALA A 51 7.77 -5.47 10.96
CA ALA A 51 7.05 -6.55 11.65
C ALA A 51 7.92 -7.80 11.80
N TYR A 52 8.66 -8.18 10.76
CA TYR A 52 9.61 -9.29 10.82
C TYR A 52 10.71 -9.07 11.87
N ILE A 53 11.33 -7.88 11.89
CA ILE A 53 12.33 -7.49 12.89
C ILE A 53 11.71 -7.50 14.30
N SER A 54 10.46 -7.02 14.43
CA SER A 54 9.76 -6.98 15.71
C SER A 54 9.56 -8.37 16.28
N VAL A 55 9.08 -9.32 15.47
CA VAL A 55 8.92 -10.73 15.87
C VAL A 55 10.27 -11.34 16.26
N LYS A 56 11.31 -11.10 15.47
CA LYS A 56 12.65 -11.65 15.72
C LYS A 56 13.29 -11.14 17.01
N THR A 57 13.03 -9.88 17.37
CA THR A 57 13.68 -9.21 18.52
C THR A 57 12.81 -9.14 19.76
N GLY A 58 11.51 -9.42 19.63
CA GLY A 58 10.53 -9.23 20.70
C GLY A 58 10.32 -7.76 21.08
N ARG A 59 10.68 -6.80 20.20
CA ARG A 59 10.61 -5.36 20.49
C ARG A 59 9.81 -4.63 19.41
N ALA A 60 9.17 -3.53 19.81
CA ALA A 60 8.57 -2.63 18.83
C ALA A 60 9.66 -1.97 17.96
N VAL A 61 9.39 -1.87 16.66
CA VAL A 61 10.28 -1.23 15.68
C VAL A 61 9.61 0.06 15.20
N LEU A 62 10.35 1.16 15.23
CA LEU A 62 9.86 2.46 14.78
C LEU A 62 9.90 2.54 13.25
N LEU A 63 8.89 3.20 12.69
CA LEU A 63 8.81 3.58 11.29
C LEU A 63 9.06 5.10 11.13
N PRO A 64 9.66 5.56 10.02
CA PRO A 64 10.28 4.74 8.98
C PRO A 64 11.52 4.01 9.52
N LEU A 65 11.88 2.90 8.87
CA LEU A 65 13.10 2.17 9.21
C LEU A 65 14.31 3.09 9.02
N LYS A 66 15.22 3.08 10.01
CA LYS A 66 16.50 3.78 9.86
C LYS A 66 17.31 3.04 8.80
N LYS A 67 17.70 3.76 7.75
CA LYS A 67 18.64 3.28 6.72
C LYS A 67 19.99 2.92 7.32
#